data_AF-A0A2P2E032-F1
#
_entry.id   AF-A0A2P2E032-F1
#
_cell.length_a   1.000
_cell.length_b   1.000
_cell.length_c   1.000
_cell.angle_alpha   90.00
_cell.angle_beta   90.00
_cell.angle_gamma   90.00
#
_symmetry.space_group_name_H-M   'P 1'
#
loop_
_entity.id
_entity.type
_entity.pdbx_description
1 polymer ?
#
loop_
_entity_poly.entity_id
_entity_poly.type
_entity_poly.pdbx_seq_one_letter_code
_entity_poly.pdbx_strand_id
1 'polypeptide(L)'
;MCGIVYAEERDFKSTWDEYKKGNYDTVLQITNKWIKEANAEVDPRIFYLYIATENDWKKMRSAVSRFQNSKMKSSPIFWNAIYLYLERALVLGDSEQLVQYGKLFFSEASSHPKATEAMFLYAYGLSDLSNQTEAIKILDEIEKRNPSNRLANAILELREEIKAKK
;
A
#
# COMPACT_ATOMS: atom_id res chain seq x y z
N MET A 1 4.14 28.09 -21.76
CA MET A 1 4.03 26.62 -21.63
C MET A 1 3.39 26.31 -20.27
N CYS A 2 2.07 26.59 -20.12
CA CYS A 2 1.32 26.47 -18.85
C CYS A 2 0.02 25.66 -19.01
N GLY A 3 -0.24 25.01 -20.16
CA GLY A 3 -1.54 24.37 -20.41
C GLY A 3 -1.71 22.98 -19.77
N ILE A 4 -0.63 22.19 -19.70
CA ILE A 4 -0.70 20.77 -19.34
C ILE A 4 -0.90 20.58 -17.83
N VAL A 5 -0.12 21.29 -17.01
CA VAL A 5 -0.20 21.22 -15.53
C VAL A 5 -1.58 21.63 -15.00
N TYR A 6 -2.22 22.63 -15.61
CA TYR A 6 -3.54 23.11 -15.18
C TYR A 6 -4.71 22.22 -15.60
N ALA A 7 -4.53 21.35 -16.62
CA ALA A 7 -5.54 20.39 -17.03
C ALA A 7 -5.54 19.18 -16.06
N GLU A 8 -4.37 18.63 -15.76
CA GLU A 8 -4.20 17.51 -14.82
C GLU A 8 -4.68 17.87 -13.40
N GLU A 9 -4.44 19.10 -12.93
CA GLU A 9 -4.96 19.56 -11.63
C GLU A 9 -6.49 19.66 -11.58
N ARG A 10 -7.15 20.06 -12.68
CA ARG A 10 -8.62 20.09 -12.76
C ARG A 10 -9.21 18.69 -12.82
N ASP A 11 -8.55 17.79 -13.53
CA ASP A 11 -8.97 16.41 -13.67
C ASP A 11 -8.84 15.66 -12.33
N PHE A 12 -7.75 15.89 -11.57
CA PHE A 12 -7.66 15.37 -10.20
C PHE A 12 -8.71 15.96 -9.28
N LYS A 13 -8.88 17.30 -9.26
CA LYS A 13 -9.80 17.96 -8.32
C LYS A 13 -11.25 17.48 -8.51
N SER A 14 -11.71 17.40 -9.75
CA SER A 14 -13.05 16.90 -10.05
C SER A 14 -13.23 15.44 -9.63
N THR A 15 -12.23 14.58 -9.91
CA THR A 15 -12.23 13.18 -9.47
C THR A 15 -12.25 13.06 -7.94
N TRP A 16 -11.49 13.91 -7.23
CA TRP A 16 -11.48 13.94 -5.76
C TRP A 16 -12.82 14.43 -5.17
N ASP A 17 -13.49 15.38 -5.81
CA ASP A 17 -14.81 15.83 -5.39
C ASP A 17 -15.86 14.70 -5.51
N GLU A 18 -15.78 13.88 -6.56
CA GLU A 18 -16.62 12.68 -6.70
C GLU A 18 -16.31 11.63 -5.64
N TYR A 19 -15.02 11.43 -5.32
CA TYR A 19 -14.61 10.52 -4.24
C TYR A 19 -15.20 10.92 -2.88
N LYS A 20 -15.14 12.22 -2.54
CA LYS A 20 -15.73 12.74 -1.29
C LYS A 20 -17.26 12.60 -1.24
N LYS A 21 -17.94 12.60 -2.39
CA LYS A 21 -19.39 12.37 -2.47
C LYS A 21 -19.77 10.90 -2.33
N GLY A 22 -18.81 9.98 -2.32
CA GLY A 22 -19.05 8.53 -2.30
C GLY A 22 -19.35 7.93 -3.68
N ASN A 23 -19.10 8.67 -4.76
CA ASN A 23 -19.36 8.22 -6.13
C ASN A 23 -18.21 7.32 -6.64
N TYR A 24 -17.95 6.22 -5.93
CA TYR A 24 -16.75 5.39 -6.15
C TYR A 24 -16.71 4.72 -7.52
N ASP A 25 -17.86 4.33 -8.09
CA ASP A 25 -17.91 3.77 -9.45
C ASP A 25 -17.45 4.79 -10.50
N THR A 26 -17.86 6.05 -10.36
CA THR A 26 -17.42 7.15 -11.24
C THR A 26 -15.92 7.39 -11.10
N VAL A 27 -15.42 7.43 -9.87
CA VAL A 27 -13.98 7.59 -9.59
C VAL A 27 -13.19 6.44 -10.20
N LEU A 28 -13.65 5.21 -10.04
CA LEU A 28 -13.00 4.03 -10.61
C LEU A 28 -13.00 4.09 -12.14
N GLN A 29 -14.11 4.49 -12.77
CA GLN A 29 -14.16 4.65 -14.22
C GLN A 29 -13.16 5.69 -14.74
N ILE A 30 -13.06 6.84 -14.06
CA ILE A 30 -12.12 7.90 -14.42
C ILE A 30 -10.68 7.41 -14.25
N THR A 31 -10.32 6.99 -13.03
CA THR A 31 -8.95 6.58 -12.68
C THR A 31 -8.48 5.38 -13.52
N ASN A 32 -9.35 4.43 -13.85
CA ASN A 32 -9.00 3.26 -14.67
C ASN A 32 -8.60 3.63 -16.11
N LYS A 33 -9.09 4.75 -16.67
CA LYS A 33 -8.61 5.25 -17.97
C LYS A 33 -7.12 5.60 -17.90
N TRP A 34 -6.74 6.39 -16.91
CA TRP A 34 -5.35 6.77 -16.64
C TRP A 34 -4.45 5.56 -16.37
N ILE A 35 -4.94 4.58 -15.60
CA ILE A 35 -4.18 3.38 -15.25
C ILE A 35 -3.97 2.46 -16.47
N LYS A 36 -4.91 2.44 -17.43
CA LYS A 36 -4.83 1.61 -18.65
C LYS A 36 -3.97 2.25 -19.74
N GLU A 37 -4.02 3.57 -19.89
CA GLU A 37 -3.32 4.34 -20.93
C GLU A 37 -1.81 4.50 -20.69
N ALA A 38 -1.19 3.52 -20.00
CA ALA A 38 0.11 3.57 -19.30
C ALA A 38 1.38 3.74 -20.17
N ASN A 39 1.31 4.54 -21.24
CA ASN A 39 2.46 5.16 -21.89
C ASN A 39 2.88 6.47 -21.19
N ALA A 40 2.08 6.99 -20.26
CA ALA A 40 2.34 8.23 -19.52
C ALA A 40 2.62 7.97 -18.02
N GLU A 41 3.40 8.87 -17.40
CA GLU A 41 3.57 8.89 -15.94
C GLU A 41 2.23 9.25 -15.30
N VAL A 42 1.69 8.35 -14.48
CA VAL A 42 0.43 8.55 -13.76
C VAL A 42 0.68 9.44 -12.54
N ASP A 43 -0.23 10.37 -12.25
CA ASP A 43 -0.22 11.15 -11.01
C ASP A 43 -0.39 10.19 -9.80
N PRO A 44 0.51 10.21 -8.80
CA PRO A 44 0.39 9.38 -7.58
C PRO A 44 -0.96 9.51 -6.87
N ARG A 45 -1.63 10.66 -6.97
CA ARG A 45 -2.96 10.91 -6.39
C ARG A 45 -4.05 10.16 -7.14
N ILE A 46 -3.95 10.06 -8.46
CA ILE A 46 -4.86 9.26 -9.30
C ILE A 46 -4.64 7.78 -9.02
N PHE A 47 -3.38 7.35 -8.88
CA PHE A 47 -3.06 5.98 -8.48
C PHE A 47 -3.64 5.63 -7.09
N TYR A 48 -3.50 6.54 -6.12
CA TYR A 48 -4.13 6.38 -4.80
C TYR A 48 -5.64 6.20 -4.90
N LEU A 49 -6.35 7.05 -5.66
CA LEU A 49 -7.80 6.94 -5.83
C LEU A 49 -8.21 5.64 -6.53
N TYR A 50 -7.42 5.18 -7.51
CA TYR A 50 -7.66 3.89 -8.14
C TYR A 50 -7.60 2.75 -7.11
N ILE A 51 -6.52 2.67 -6.32
CA ILE A 51 -6.37 1.63 -5.29
C ILE A 51 -7.47 1.72 -4.23
N ALA A 52 -7.89 2.93 -3.86
CA ALA A 52 -8.95 3.15 -2.87
C ALA A 52 -10.35 2.73 -3.35
N THR A 53 -10.59 2.65 -4.66
CA THR A 53 -11.93 2.41 -5.23
C THR A 53 -12.07 1.11 -6.01
N GLU A 54 -10.98 0.55 -6.55
CA GLU A 54 -11.00 -0.74 -7.22
C GLU A 54 -11.38 -1.85 -6.22
N ASN A 55 -12.22 -2.79 -6.66
CA ASN A 55 -12.66 -3.91 -5.85
C ASN A 55 -12.11 -5.25 -6.34
N ASP A 56 -11.74 -5.33 -7.61
CA ASP A 56 -11.14 -6.52 -8.20
C ASP A 56 -9.66 -6.63 -7.79
N TRP A 57 -9.38 -7.60 -6.91
CA TRP A 57 -8.04 -7.85 -6.40
C TRP A 57 -7.03 -8.09 -7.53
N LYS A 58 -7.41 -8.84 -8.57
CA LYS A 58 -6.49 -9.16 -9.68
C LYS A 58 -6.08 -7.90 -10.43
N LYS A 59 -7.02 -6.96 -10.64
CA LYS A 59 -6.72 -5.68 -11.29
C LYS A 59 -5.83 -4.79 -10.42
N MET A 60 -6.09 -4.72 -9.12
CA MET A 60 -5.21 -4.03 -8.17
C MET A 60 -3.79 -4.57 -8.20
N ARG A 61 -3.61 -5.89 -8.07
CA ARG A 61 -2.26 -6.52 -8.15
C ARG A 61 -1.54 -6.18 -9.44
N SER A 62 -2.26 -6.23 -10.58
CA SER A 62 -1.70 -5.87 -11.88
C SER A 62 -1.27 -4.41 -11.95
N ALA A 63 -2.07 -3.48 -11.41
CA ALA A 63 -1.73 -2.07 -11.38
C ALA A 63 -0.51 -1.80 -10.49
N VAL A 64 -0.49 -2.32 -9.26
CA VAL A 64 0.63 -2.12 -8.33
C VAL A 64 1.94 -2.69 -8.92
N SER A 65 1.89 -3.90 -9.49
CA SER A 65 3.06 -4.52 -10.13
C SER A 65 3.60 -3.70 -11.30
N ARG A 66 2.70 -3.11 -12.12
CA ARG A 66 3.09 -2.26 -13.24
C ARG A 66 3.86 -1.02 -12.80
N PHE A 67 3.43 -0.40 -11.70
CA PHE A 67 3.99 0.87 -11.24
C PHE A 67 5.12 0.73 -10.22
N GLN A 68 5.55 -0.50 -9.92
CA GLN A 68 6.63 -0.78 -8.96
C GLN A 68 7.97 -0.12 -9.32
N ASN A 69 8.22 0.26 -10.58
CA ASN A 69 9.47 0.93 -10.99
C ASN A 69 9.21 2.36 -11.50
N SER A 70 8.05 2.92 -11.17
CA SER A 70 7.67 4.25 -11.62
C SER A 70 8.34 5.36 -10.80
N LYS A 71 8.44 6.55 -11.39
CA LYS A 71 8.90 7.76 -10.67
C LYS A 71 7.96 8.19 -9.54
N MET A 72 6.73 7.65 -9.49
CA MET A 72 5.76 7.93 -8.43
C MET A 72 6.27 7.57 -7.03
N LYS A 73 7.24 6.65 -6.91
CA LYS A 73 7.88 6.27 -5.63
C LYS A 73 8.49 7.44 -4.86
N SER A 74 8.84 8.52 -5.54
CA SER A 74 9.32 9.77 -4.90
C SER A 74 8.22 10.50 -4.11
N SER A 75 6.94 10.20 -4.38
CA SER A 75 5.80 10.81 -3.71
C SER A 75 5.36 10.01 -2.49
N PRO A 76 5.18 10.64 -1.31
CA PRO A 76 4.56 9.99 -0.16
C PRO A 76 3.15 9.44 -0.45
N ILE A 77 2.43 10.05 -1.40
CA ILE A 77 1.06 9.63 -1.76
C ILE A 77 1.06 8.26 -2.45
N PHE A 78 2.12 7.94 -3.20
CA PHE A 78 2.30 6.60 -3.75
C PHE A 78 2.41 5.57 -2.62
N TRP A 79 3.20 5.86 -1.59
CA TRP A 79 3.35 4.96 -0.45
C TRP A 79 2.06 4.85 0.36
N ASN A 80 1.25 5.90 0.48
CA ASN A 80 -0.11 5.77 1.03
C ASN A 80 -0.97 4.77 0.22
N ALA A 81 -0.85 4.76 -1.11
CA ALA A 81 -1.57 3.79 -1.95
C ALA A 81 -1.05 2.36 -1.73
N ILE A 82 0.27 2.16 -1.63
CA ILE A 82 0.86 0.86 -1.32
C ILE A 82 0.44 0.38 0.07
N TYR A 83 0.35 1.27 1.06
CA TYR A 83 -0.14 0.91 2.39
C TYR A 83 -1.59 0.43 2.35
N LEU A 84 -2.49 1.14 1.66
CA LEU A 84 -3.88 0.69 1.46
C LEU A 84 -3.95 -0.68 0.78
N TYR A 85 -3.09 -0.90 -0.22
CA TYR A 85 -2.97 -2.18 -0.90
C TYR A 85 -2.53 -3.31 0.06
N LEU A 86 -1.59 -3.05 0.95
CA LEU A 86 -1.16 -4.00 1.99
C LEU A 86 -2.28 -4.30 3.00
N GLU A 87 -3.03 -3.30 3.45
CA GLU A 87 -4.20 -3.52 4.31
C GLU A 87 -5.23 -4.42 3.62
N ARG A 88 -5.43 -4.25 2.31
CA ARG A 88 -6.33 -5.11 1.55
C ARG A 88 -5.79 -6.52 1.35
N ALA A 89 -4.49 -6.67 1.11
CA ALA A 89 -3.84 -7.98 1.07
C ALA A 89 -4.02 -8.74 2.40
N LEU A 90 -3.90 -8.05 3.54
CA LEU A 90 -4.15 -8.63 4.86
C LEU A 90 -5.58 -9.16 4.98
N VAL A 91 -6.58 -8.34 4.62
CA VAL A 91 -8.00 -8.74 4.68
C VAL A 91 -8.30 -9.94 3.78
N LEU A 92 -7.63 -10.04 2.63
CA LEU A 92 -7.80 -11.12 1.67
C LEU A 92 -6.94 -12.37 1.97
N GLY A 93 -6.08 -12.32 2.99
CA GLY A 93 -5.15 -13.41 3.31
C GLY A 93 -4.07 -13.61 2.24
N ASP A 94 -3.71 -12.58 1.47
CA ASP A 94 -2.70 -12.67 0.42
C ASP A 94 -1.30 -12.38 0.98
N SER A 95 -0.76 -13.36 1.73
CA SER A 95 0.51 -13.25 2.46
C SER A 95 1.72 -13.06 1.55
N GLU A 96 1.68 -13.54 0.30
CA GLU A 96 2.74 -13.29 -0.69
C GLU A 96 2.85 -11.79 -0.99
N GLN A 97 1.70 -11.11 -1.15
CA GLN A 97 1.67 -9.68 -1.43
C GLN A 97 2.10 -8.85 -0.20
N LEU A 98 1.73 -9.28 1.01
CA LEU A 98 2.23 -8.70 2.26
C LEU A 98 3.76 -8.75 2.34
N VAL A 99 4.34 -9.91 2.00
CA VAL A 99 5.79 -10.10 1.99
C VAL A 99 6.47 -9.23 0.94
N GLN A 100 6.00 -9.29 -0.31
CA GLN A 100 6.61 -8.57 -1.42
C GLN A 100 6.58 -7.06 -1.19
N TYR A 101 5.40 -6.50 -0.93
CA TYR A 101 5.24 -5.04 -0.86
C TYR A 101 5.56 -4.48 0.51
N GLY A 102 5.42 -5.25 1.59
CA GLY A 102 5.87 -4.84 2.92
C GLY A 102 7.38 -4.69 2.98
N LYS A 103 8.13 -5.64 2.41
CA LYS A 103 9.60 -5.53 2.25
C LYS A 103 9.99 -4.33 1.40
N LEU A 104 9.32 -4.12 0.26
CA LEU A 104 9.58 -2.98 -0.62
C LEU A 104 9.36 -1.64 0.10
N PHE A 105 8.22 -1.51 0.78
CA PHE A 105 7.87 -0.34 1.58
C PHE A 105 8.94 -0.06 2.63
N PHE A 106 9.34 -1.09 3.38
CA PHE A 106 10.37 -0.95 4.39
C PHE A 106 11.71 -0.48 3.80
N SER A 107 12.12 -1.04 2.66
CA SER A 107 13.40 -0.70 2.03
C SER A 107 13.43 0.69 1.39
N GLU A 108 12.32 1.16 0.83
CA GLU A 108 12.30 2.38 0.01
C GLU A 108 11.57 3.56 0.66
N ALA A 109 10.74 3.31 1.68
CA ALA A 109 9.93 4.31 2.36
C ALA A 109 10.07 4.23 3.89
N SER A 110 11.27 3.91 4.37
CA SER A 110 11.57 3.72 5.80
C SER A 110 11.30 4.94 6.69
N SER A 111 11.29 6.15 6.13
CA SER A 111 10.96 7.41 6.80
C SER A 111 9.47 7.78 6.74
N HIS A 112 8.66 7.02 5.99
CA HIS A 112 7.24 7.29 5.87
C HIS A 112 6.51 7.03 7.20
N PRO A 113 5.49 7.83 7.58
CA PRO A 113 4.78 7.66 8.86
C PRO A 113 4.15 6.26 9.07
N LYS A 114 3.89 5.54 7.97
CA LYS A 114 3.33 4.17 7.95
C LYS A 114 4.36 3.06 7.84
N ALA A 115 5.65 3.38 7.85
CA ALA A 115 6.71 2.40 7.65
C ALA A 115 6.68 1.31 8.73
N THR A 116 6.48 1.69 9.99
CA THR A 116 6.45 0.75 11.12
C THR A 116 5.26 -0.19 11.05
N GLU A 117 4.06 0.30 10.70
CA GLU A 117 2.90 -0.56 10.47
C GLU A 117 3.07 -1.45 9.22
N ALA A 118 3.68 -0.95 8.15
CA ALA A 118 3.99 -1.76 6.97
C ALA A 118 5.00 -2.88 7.27
N MET A 119 5.99 -2.62 8.13
CA MET A 119 6.90 -3.66 8.64
C MET A 119 6.15 -4.75 9.42
N PHE A 120 5.13 -4.37 10.20
CA PHE A 120 4.32 -5.36 10.90
C PHE A 120 3.53 -6.25 9.93
N LEU A 121 2.94 -5.66 8.88
CA LEU A 121 2.27 -6.43 7.83
C LEU A 121 3.24 -7.35 7.08
N TYR A 122 4.48 -6.91 6.87
CA TYR A 122 5.55 -7.76 6.34
C TYR A 122 5.85 -8.96 7.26
N ALA A 123 6.05 -8.72 8.56
CA ALA A 123 6.30 -9.78 9.54
C ALA A 123 5.13 -10.77 9.65
N TYR A 124 3.89 -10.28 9.60
CA TYR A 124 2.70 -11.11 9.56
C TYR A 124 2.70 -12.04 8.34
N GLY A 125 2.92 -11.50 7.14
CA GLY A 125 3.00 -12.30 5.92
C GLY A 125 4.13 -13.35 5.96
N LEU A 126 5.30 -12.99 6.51
CA LEU A 126 6.40 -13.94 6.71
C LEU A 126 5.99 -15.08 7.65
N SER A 127 5.33 -14.77 8.76
CA SER A 127 4.86 -15.76 9.71
C SER A 127 3.83 -16.70 9.10
N ASP A 128 2.91 -16.18 8.29
CA ASP A 128 1.87 -16.97 7.63
C ASP A 128 2.47 -17.91 6.58
N LEU A 129 3.49 -17.45 5.86
CA LEU A 129 4.29 -18.28 4.95
C LEU A 129 5.33 -19.17 5.67
N SER A 130 5.15 -19.43 6.97
CA SER A 130 6.00 -20.27 7.80
C SER A 130 7.47 -19.83 7.91
N ASN A 131 7.80 -18.60 7.52
CA ASN A 131 9.13 -18.01 7.72
C ASN A 131 9.21 -17.28 9.07
N GLN A 132 9.01 -18.04 10.15
CA GLN A 132 8.94 -17.53 11.52
C GLN A 132 10.25 -16.85 11.98
N THR A 133 11.39 -17.38 11.55
CA THR A 133 12.71 -16.85 11.93
C THR A 133 12.89 -15.42 11.43
N GLU A 134 12.53 -15.15 10.18
CA GLU A 134 12.62 -13.80 9.63
C GLU A 134 11.52 -12.89 10.20
N ALA A 135 10.30 -13.41 10.39
CA ALA A 135 9.23 -12.66 11.03
C ALA A 135 9.64 -12.11 12.40
N ILE A 136 10.24 -12.95 13.26
CA ILE A 136 10.70 -12.54 14.59
C ILE A 136 11.75 -11.42 14.50
N LYS A 137 12.72 -11.51 13.58
CA LYS A 137 13.73 -10.45 13.42
C LYS A 137 13.09 -9.11 13.06
N ILE A 138 12.10 -9.12 12.16
CA ILE A 138 11.39 -7.89 11.78
C ILE A 138 10.61 -7.34 12.99
N LEU A 139 9.97 -8.19 13.80
CA LEU A 139 9.29 -7.75 15.03
C LEU A 139 10.28 -7.12 16.03
N ASP A 140 11.47 -7.69 16.21
CA ASP A 140 12.53 -7.12 17.05
C ASP A 140 13.02 -5.76 16.53
N GLU A 141 13.03 -5.56 15.20
CA GLU A 141 13.35 -4.25 14.61
C GLU A 141 12.24 -3.21 14.83
N ILE A 142 10.98 -3.62 14.78
CA ILE A 142 9.83 -2.73 15.04
C ILE A 142 9.85 -2.23 16.48
N GLU A 143 10.14 -3.10 17.45
CA GLU A 143 10.19 -2.73 18.87
C GLU A 143 11.23 -1.64 19.15
N LYS A 144 12.37 -1.66 18.45
CA LYS A 144 13.42 -0.63 18.55
C LYS A 144 12.96 0.75 18.03
N ARG A 145 11.85 0.81 17.29
CA ARG A 145 11.30 2.04 16.70
C ARG A 145 10.23 2.70 17.57
N ASN A 146 10.07 2.27 18.83
CA ASN A 146 9.06 2.79 19.77
C ASN A 146 7.64 2.75 19.17
N PRO A 147 7.10 1.56 18.88
CA PRO A 147 5.78 1.42 18.26
C PRO A 147 4.68 2.00 19.16
N SER A 148 3.56 2.42 18.55
CA SER A 148 2.38 2.82 19.33
C SER A 148 1.87 1.67 20.20
N ASN A 149 1.16 1.97 21.30
CA ASN A 149 0.60 0.94 22.19
C ASN A 149 -0.25 -0.10 21.44
N ARG A 150 -1.04 0.35 20.45
CA ARG A 150 -1.85 -0.54 19.61
C ARG A 150 -0.97 -1.52 18.83
N LEU A 151 0.11 -1.02 18.25
CA LEU A 151 1.03 -1.86 17.47
C LEU A 151 1.85 -2.78 18.38
N ALA A 152 2.27 -2.30 19.55
CA ALA A 152 2.96 -3.13 20.54
C ALA A 152 2.11 -4.34 20.96
N ASN A 153 0.81 -4.14 21.20
CA ASN A 153 -0.12 -5.25 21.50
C ASN A 153 -0.22 -6.24 20.33
N ALA A 154 -0.34 -5.75 19.09
CA ALA A 154 -0.41 -6.62 17.91
C ALA A 154 0.89 -7.43 17.69
N ILE A 155 2.06 -6.86 18.02
CA ILE A 155 3.35 -7.58 18.01
C ILE A 155 3.33 -8.72 19.02
N LEU A 156 2.85 -8.48 20.25
CA LEU A 156 2.76 -9.51 21.28
C LEU A 156 1.83 -10.65 20.84
N GLU A 157 0.66 -10.33 20.30
CA GLU A 157 -0.30 -11.31 19.77
C GLU A 157 0.35 -12.20 18.69
N LEU A 158 0.99 -11.59 17.69
CA LEU A 158 1.64 -12.33 16.62
C LEU A 158 2.81 -13.21 17.13
N ARG A 159 3.56 -12.75 18.15
CA ARG A 159 4.62 -13.57 18.78
C ARG A 159 4.04 -14.80 19.45
N GLU A 160 2.93 -14.68 20.16
CA GLU A 160 2.27 -15.83 20.80
C GLU A 160 1.73 -16.81 19.74
N GLU A 161 1.17 -16.31 18.64
CA GLU A 161 0.77 -17.16 17.51
C GLU A 161 1.96 -17.92 16.90
N ILE A 162 3.10 -17.25 16.69
CA ILE A 162 4.32 -17.90 16.19
C ILE A 162 4.81 -18.98 17.15
N LYS A 163 4.78 -18.73 18.47
CA LYS A 163 5.16 -19.72 19.48
C LYS A 163 4.24 -20.93 19.47
N ALA A 164 2.93 -20.73 19.31
CA ALA A 164 1.94 -21.80 19.27
C ALA A 164 2.05 -22.69 18.02
N LYS A 165 2.67 -22.19 16.94
CA LYS A 165 2.91 -22.93 15.69
C LYS A 165 4.20 -23.77 15.70
N LYS A 166 5.03 -23.70 16.75
CA LYS A 166 6.25 -24.51 16.92
C LYS A 166 5.97 -25.80 17.67
#